data_AF-A0A6N2TIP4-F1
#
_entry.id   AF-A0A6N2TIP4-F1
#
_cell.length_a   1.000
_cell.length_b   1.000
_cell.length_c   1.000
_cell.angle_alpha   90.00
_cell.angle_beta   90.00
_cell.angle_gamma   90.00
#
_symmetry.space_group_name_H-M   'P 1'
#
loop_
_entity.id
_entity.type
_entity.pdbx_description
1 polymer ?
#
loop_
_entity_poly.entity_id
_entity_poly.type
_entity_poly.pdbx_seq_one_letter_code
_entity_poly.pdbx_strand_id
1 'polypeptide(L)'
;MSTYRFETLQLHVGQETPDPVTDARAVPIYATTSYVFHDCAHAAARFGLEDAGNIYGRLTNSTQDVLEKRVAALEGGIAALALSSGAAAIAYTLQALG
;
A
#
# COMPACT_ATOMS: atom_id res chain seq x y z
N MET A 1 -0.54 -17.28 -9.61
CA MET A 1 -1.05 -17.65 -8.26
C MET A 1 0.13 -18.08 -7.41
N SER A 2 0.25 -17.52 -6.20
CA SER A 2 1.31 -17.88 -5.26
C SER A 2 1.24 -19.38 -4.91
N THR A 3 2.39 -20.07 -4.86
CA THR A 3 2.50 -21.49 -4.51
C THR A 3 2.25 -21.75 -3.01
N TYR A 4 2.14 -20.68 -2.21
CA TYR A 4 1.98 -20.75 -0.76
C TYR A 4 0.52 -20.81 -0.32
N ARG A 5 0.26 -21.37 0.87
CA ARG A 5 -1.07 -21.47 1.48
C ARG A 5 -1.43 -20.21 2.27
N PHE A 6 -2.72 -20.06 2.59
CA PHE A 6 -3.29 -18.92 3.32
C PHE A 6 -2.47 -18.52 4.55
N GLU A 7 -2.03 -19.49 5.35
CA GLU A 7 -1.30 -19.26 6.60
C GLU A 7 0.06 -18.60 6.37
N THR A 8 0.72 -18.94 5.26
CA THR A 8 1.98 -18.30 4.84
C THR A 8 1.69 -16.92 4.25
N LEU A 9 0.63 -16.79 3.45
CA LEU A 9 0.28 -15.52 2.81
C LEU A 9 -0.04 -14.43 3.84
N GLN A 10 -0.83 -14.76 4.87
CA GLN A 10 -1.25 -13.80 5.89
C GLN A 10 -0.09 -13.28 6.76
N LEU A 11 1.04 -13.99 6.79
CA LEU A 11 2.23 -13.58 7.52
C LEU A 11 3.22 -12.78 6.64
N HIS A 12 3.39 -13.18 5.38
CA HIS A 12 4.55 -12.74 4.58
C HIS A 12 4.22 -11.79 3.43
N VAL A 13 3.02 -11.85 2.84
CA VAL A 13 2.73 -11.05 1.64
C VAL A 13 2.84 -9.56 1.94
N GLY A 14 3.45 -8.83 1.00
CA GLY A 14 3.67 -7.39 1.09
C GLY A 14 4.89 -7.01 1.94
N GLN A 15 5.52 -7.98 2.60
CA GLN A 15 6.80 -7.80 3.27
C GLN A 15 7.61 -9.09 3.13
N GLU A 16 7.94 -9.49 1.91
CA GLU A 16 8.74 -10.69 1.64
C GLU A 16 10.18 -10.48 2.11
N THR A 17 10.77 -9.33 1.81
CA THR A 17 12.11 -8.93 2.23
C THR A 17 12.08 -8.03 3.48
N PRO A 18 13.13 -8.03 4.33
CA PRO A 18 13.28 -7.05 5.41
C PRO A 18 13.32 -5.61 4.88
N ASP A 19 13.10 -4.65 5.78
CA ASP A 19 13.32 -3.24 5.47
C ASP A 19 14.78 -2.99 5.03
N PRO A 20 15.03 -2.41 3.85
CA PRO A 20 16.39 -2.28 3.31
C PRO A 20 17.23 -1.20 3.99
N VAL A 21 16.64 -0.37 4.86
CA VAL A 21 17.35 0.71 5.55
C VAL A 21 17.87 0.26 6.92
N THR A 22 17.13 -0.64 7.59
CA THR A 22 17.36 -0.99 9.00
C THR A 22 17.39 -2.49 9.29
N ASP A 23 17.19 -3.34 8.28
CA ASP A 23 17.04 -4.79 8.40
C ASP A 23 15.85 -5.25 9.27
N ALA A 24 14.91 -4.34 9.58
CA ALA A 24 13.74 -4.66 10.37
C ALA A 24 12.85 -5.71 9.67
N ARG A 25 12.54 -6.80 10.38
CA ARG A 25 11.68 -7.87 9.88
C ARG A 25 10.19 -7.58 10.03
N ALA A 26 9.81 -6.79 11.04
CA ALA A 26 8.44 -6.30 11.20
C ALA A 26 8.20 -5.12 10.25
N VAL A 27 6.98 -4.93 9.76
CA VAL A 27 6.63 -3.79 8.88
C VAL A 27 6.85 -2.50 9.68
N PRO A 28 7.68 -1.55 9.21
CA PRO A 28 7.80 -0.25 9.87
C PRO A 28 6.48 0.53 9.84
N ILE A 29 6.23 1.30 10.89
CA ILE A 29 5.05 2.17 10.96
C ILE A 29 5.42 3.54 10.39
N TYR A 30 4.96 3.82 9.18
CA TYR A 30 5.13 5.12 8.53
C TYR A 30 4.03 6.09 8.98
N ALA A 31 4.12 6.53 10.24
CA ALA A 31 3.22 7.52 10.84
C ALA A 31 3.53 8.95 10.33
N THR A 32 3.35 9.17 9.04
CA THR A 32 3.57 10.45 8.37
C THR A 32 2.37 10.83 7.51
N THR A 33 2.12 12.12 7.37
CA THR A 33 1.10 12.64 6.45
C THR A 33 1.66 12.89 5.05
N SER A 34 2.97 13.08 4.90
CA SER A 34 3.61 13.60 3.69
C SER A 34 4.96 12.92 3.42
N TYR A 35 5.37 12.91 2.14
CA TYR A 35 6.67 12.39 1.69
C TYR A 35 7.46 13.48 0.98
N VAL A 36 8.77 13.52 1.23
CA VAL A 36 9.65 14.56 0.69
C VAL A 36 10.02 14.24 -0.76
N PHE A 37 9.90 15.22 -1.64
CA PHE A 37 10.45 15.12 -2.99
C PHE A 37 11.93 15.53 -3.02
N HIS A 38 12.73 14.81 -3.81
CA HIS A 38 14.15 15.13 -3.99
C HIS A 38 14.38 16.46 -4.73
N ASP A 39 13.53 16.77 -5.71
CA ASP A 39 13.51 18.03 -6.46
C ASP A 39 12.14 18.25 -7.12
N CYS A 40 12.00 19.36 -7.88
CA CYS A 40 10.76 19.70 -8.59
C CYS A 40 10.44 18.74 -9.74
N ALA A 41 11.44 18.15 -10.39
CA ALA A 41 11.21 17.21 -11.49
C ALA A 41 10.65 15.90 -10.97
N HIS A 42 11.18 15.38 -9.85
CA HIS A 42 10.64 14.23 -9.13
C HIS A 42 9.20 14.48 -8.67
N ALA A 43 8.89 15.66 -8.13
CA ALA A 43 7.51 16.01 -7.77
C ALA A 43 6.57 15.98 -8.99
N ALA A 44 6.98 16.59 -10.11
CA ALA A 44 6.20 16.59 -11.35
C ALA A 44 5.94 15.16 -11.87
N ALA A 45 6.98 14.31 -11.89
CA ALA A 45 6.86 12.91 -12.32
C ALA A 45 5.93 12.10 -11.41
N ARG A 46 5.96 12.33 -10.09
CA ARG A 46 5.05 11.69 -9.12
C ARG A 46 3.58 12.03 -9.38
N PHE A 47 3.27 13.31 -9.53
CA PHE A 47 1.90 13.76 -9.81
C PHE A 47 1.44 13.40 -11.23
N GLY A 48 2.37 13.29 -12.18
CA GLY A 48 2.13 12.81 -13.54
C GLY A 48 1.99 11.28 -13.65
N LEU A 49 2.16 10.54 -12.54
CA LEU A 49 2.14 9.06 -12.49
C LEU A 49 3.24 8.40 -13.35
N GLU A 50 4.31 9.13 -13.67
CA GLU A 50 5.48 8.65 -14.42
C GLU A 50 6.49 7.96 -13.49
N ASP A 51 6.50 8.34 -12.21
CA ASP A 51 7.31 7.71 -11.15
C ASP A 51 6.40 7.20 -10.01
N ALA A 52 6.38 5.88 -9.82
CA ALA A 52 5.51 5.19 -8.86
C ALA A 52 6.02 5.27 -7.41
N GLY A 53 5.19 5.77 -6.50
CA GLY A 53 5.58 5.97 -5.09
C GLY A 53 4.71 7.01 -4.38
N ASN A 54 5.01 7.27 -3.11
CA ASN A 54 4.14 8.07 -2.26
C ASN A 54 4.26 9.58 -2.49
N ILE A 55 3.12 10.27 -2.38
CA ILE A 55 3.01 11.74 -2.43
C ILE A 55 2.60 12.25 -1.04
N TYR A 56 1.42 11.81 -0.57
CA TYR A 56 0.92 12.08 0.78
C TYR A 56 0.04 10.92 1.26
N GLY A 57 -0.03 10.73 2.58
CA GLY A 57 -0.60 9.55 3.24
C GLY A 57 -2.08 9.28 2.96
N ARG A 58 -2.84 10.29 2.51
CA ARG A 58 -4.23 10.12 2.09
C ARG A 58 -4.39 9.41 0.74
N LEU A 59 -3.39 9.44 -0.15
CA LEU A 59 -3.41 8.65 -1.39
C LEU A 59 -2.86 7.25 -1.14
N THR A 60 -1.64 7.19 -0.60
CA THR A 60 -0.90 5.95 -0.39
C THR A 60 0.00 6.11 0.84
N ASN A 61 0.24 5.01 1.54
CA ASN A 61 1.15 4.95 2.67
C ASN A 61 1.85 3.59 2.70
N SER A 62 3.16 3.57 2.94
CA SER A 62 3.95 2.32 2.88
C SER A 62 3.48 1.24 3.88
N THR A 63 2.95 1.61 5.04
CA THR A 63 2.37 0.62 5.97
C THR A 63 1.04 0.07 5.45
N GLN A 64 0.20 0.93 4.85
CA GLN A 64 -1.09 0.52 4.27
C GLN A 64 -0.92 -0.33 3.00
N ASP A 65 0.08 -0.04 2.17
CA ASP A 65 0.38 -0.82 0.95
C ASP A 65 0.67 -2.30 1.27
N VAL A 66 1.35 -2.59 2.38
CA VAL A 66 1.54 -3.98 2.85
C VAL A 66 0.20 -4.65 3.19
N LEU A 67 -0.69 -3.92 3.89
CA LEU A 67 -2.03 -4.41 4.21
C LEU A 67 -2.84 -4.69 2.93
N GLU A 68 -2.81 -3.76 1.99
CA GLU A 68 -3.55 -3.84 0.72
C GLU A 68 -3.09 -5.03 -0.12
N LYS A 69 -1.78 -5.17 -0.33
CA LYS A 69 -1.20 -6.33 -1.04
C LYS A 69 -1.56 -7.64 -0.39
N ARG A 70 -1.53 -7.70 0.95
CA ARG A 70 -1.85 -8.90 1.71
C ARG A 70 -3.32 -9.28 1.61
N VAL A 71 -4.23 -8.34 1.80
CA VAL A 71 -5.68 -8.59 1.66
C VAL A 71 -6.00 -9.04 0.24
N ALA A 72 -5.44 -8.37 -0.78
CA ALA A 72 -5.62 -8.77 -2.18
C ALA A 72 -5.20 -10.22 -2.42
N ALA A 73 -4.03 -10.63 -1.91
CA ALA A 73 -3.53 -11.99 -2.06
C ALA A 73 -4.39 -13.04 -1.32
N LEU A 74 -4.91 -12.70 -0.15
CA LEU A 74 -5.77 -13.60 0.65
C LEU A 74 -7.14 -13.81 0.01
N GLU A 75 -7.70 -12.78 -0.64
CA GLU A 75 -8.99 -12.84 -1.33
C GLU A 75 -8.88 -13.32 -2.80
N GLY A 76 -7.66 -13.53 -3.31
CA GLY A 76 -7.43 -13.89 -4.70
C GLY A 76 -7.70 -12.74 -5.69
N GLY A 77 -7.73 -11.50 -5.22
CA GLY A 77 -7.85 -10.29 -6.03
C GLY A 77 -6.52 -9.82 -6.62
N ILE A 78 -6.58 -8.82 -7.49
CA ILE A 78 -5.39 -8.20 -8.11
C ILE A 78 -4.88 -6.96 -7.33
N ALA A 79 -5.75 -6.34 -6.52
CA ALA A 79 -5.48 -5.16 -5.71
C ALA A 79 -6.51 -5.05 -4.57
N ALA A 80 -6.19 -4.25 -3.56
CA ALA A 80 -7.12 -3.83 -2.50
C ALA A 80 -6.83 -2.37 -2.11
N LEU A 81 -7.73 -1.76 -1.34
CA LEU A 81 -7.59 -0.38 -0.86
C LEU A 81 -7.98 -0.31 0.62
N ALA A 82 -7.10 0.19 1.47
CA ALA A 82 -7.33 0.35 2.90
C ALA A 82 -8.03 1.67 3.18
N LEU A 83 -9.12 1.63 3.95
CA LEU A 83 -9.95 2.80 4.28
C LEU A 83 -10.19 2.87 5.79
N SER A 84 -10.69 4.03 6.24
CA SER A 84 -10.88 4.31 7.66
C SER A 84 -11.93 3.44 8.35
N SER A 85 -12.87 2.87 7.59
CA SER A 85 -13.92 1.99 8.11
C SER A 85 -14.55 1.14 7.00
N GLY A 86 -15.27 0.09 7.39
CA GLY A 86 -16.08 -0.70 6.45
C GLY A 86 -17.17 0.10 5.76
N ALA A 87 -17.81 1.05 6.46
CA ALA A 87 -18.80 1.95 5.86
C ALA A 87 -18.17 2.85 4.78
N ALA A 88 -16.94 3.35 5.02
CA ALA A 88 -16.20 4.11 4.03
C ALA A 88 -15.84 3.26 2.80
N ALA A 89 -15.48 1.99 2.99
CA ALA A 89 -15.20 1.06 1.88
C ALA A 89 -16.41 0.86 0.95
N ILE A 90 -17.60 0.67 1.53
CA ILE A 90 -18.84 0.57 0.77
C ILE A 90 -19.12 1.89 0.05
N ALA A 91 -19.06 3.02 0.77
CA ALA A 91 -19.36 4.34 0.20
C ALA A 91 -18.42 4.72 -0.95
N TYR A 92 -17.10 4.52 -0.80
CA TYR A 92 -16.11 4.78 -1.85
C TYR A 92 -16.38 3.92 -3.10
N THR A 93 -16.66 2.63 -2.90
CA THR A 93 -16.95 1.71 -4.00
C THR A 93 -18.16 2.17 -4.80
N LEU A 94 -19.26 2.53 -4.12
CA LEU A 94 -20.47 3.01 -4.79
C LEU A 94 -20.26 4.35 -5.50
N GLN A 95 -19.54 5.29 -4.89
CA GLN A 95 -19.24 6.59 -5.49
C GLN A 95 -18.29 6.50 -6.69
N ALA A 96 -17.40 5.52 -6.73
CA ALA A 96 -16.47 5.34 -7.84
C ALA A 96 -17.10 4.63 -9.06
N LEU A 97 -18.17 3.86 -8.84
CA LEU A 97 -18.86 3.08 -9.87
C LEU A 97 -20.13 3.76 -10.42
N GLY A 98 -20.71 4.69 -9.67
CA GLY A 98 -21.88 5.48 -10.09
C GLY A 98 -21.49 6.61 -11.03
#